data_AF-A0A850AGI1-F1
#
_entry.id   AF-A0A850AGI1-F1
#
_cell.length_a   1.000
_cell.length_b   1.000
_cell.length_c   1.000
_cell.angle_alpha   90.00
_cell.angle_beta   90.00
_cell.angle_gamma   90.00
#
_symmetry.space_group_name_H-M   'P 1'
#
loop_
_entity.id
_entity.type
_entity.pdbx_description
1 polymer ?
#
loop_
_entity_poly.entity_id
_entity_poly.type
_entity_poly.pdbx_seq_one_letter_code
_entity_poly.pdbx_strand_id
1 'polypeptide(L)'
;MGKKNKKQSQKRRQAKSLKRRSEKKEWRKLRPKKAAPQLPGMPGMPGGLPGNLPPAMQGQMQKIFDFAQPLFLTGDFNDASQAERTAFVVQGFHKAFSEKDLQKRASMLLPVQEAYSQLARAEQDFEELAELLLKRHIQVFPNIHGPEERSRYTAEELAAAMDLETFLPEKELPREREIGAATAVPAPDPEAVRSLLSPEEQAGLAELQDYLKANYQQIDFIAPDNPVLPKALDFQNRVLDLFRRYLEYLQLPVEEIAAHRGNLQSFLDPFLKESHRATLLNCTADQVEEYLLDYYLRKVEHGPEGEAILPDSFAAFFRFAGKMGYLEAVEPILERIEECREEYAELTGEAGEEAEDEEEE
;
A
#
# COMPACT_ATOMS: atom_id res chain seq x y z
N MET A 1 -33.28 21.37 1.90
CA MET A 1 -33.40 20.31 0.86
C MET A 1 -32.61 19.02 1.18
N GLY A 2 -31.93 18.89 2.33
CA GLY A 2 -31.00 17.78 2.62
C GLY A 2 -31.58 16.36 2.80
N LYS A 3 -32.89 16.18 3.08
CA LYS A 3 -33.47 14.83 3.27
C LYS A 3 -33.58 14.01 1.98
N LYS A 4 -33.63 14.66 0.81
CA LYS A 4 -33.68 13.97 -0.50
C LYS A 4 -32.29 13.48 -0.92
N ASN A 5 -31.25 14.30 -0.73
CA ASN A 5 -29.86 13.94 -1.06
C ASN A 5 -29.34 12.80 -0.16
N LYS A 6 -29.64 12.82 1.14
CA LYS A 6 -29.26 11.73 2.08
C LYS A 6 -29.84 10.36 1.68
N LYS A 7 -31.09 10.32 1.19
CA LYS A 7 -31.73 9.10 0.66
C LYS A 7 -31.13 8.63 -0.66
N GLN A 8 -30.65 9.55 -1.50
CA GLN A 8 -30.03 9.24 -2.78
C GLN A 8 -28.61 8.69 -2.59
N SER A 9 -27.82 9.29 -1.68
CA SER A 9 -26.50 8.80 -1.26
C SER A 9 -26.62 7.39 -0.64
N GLN A 10 -27.57 7.17 0.27
CA GLN A 10 -27.77 5.86 0.90
C GLN A 10 -28.17 4.76 -0.10
N LYS A 11 -29.02 5.07 -1.09
CA LYS A 11 -29.38 4.15 -2.18
C LYS A 11 -28.19 3.85 -3.09
N ARG A 12 -27.35 4.85 -3.40
CA ARG A 12 -26.11 4.67 -4.15
C ARG A 12 -25.12 3.77 -3.41
N ARG A 13 -24.92 3.97 -2.10
CA ARG A 13 -24.07 3.12 -1.23
C ARG A 13 -24.55 1.67 -1.22
N GLN A 14 -25.87 1.43 -1.11
CA GLN A 14 -26.43 0.08 -1.15
C GLN A 14 -26.26 -0.59 -2.52
N ALA A 15 -26.48 0.14 -3.62
CA ALA A 15 -26.29 -0.37 -4.97
C ALA A 15 -24.82 -0.71 -5.26
N LYS A 16 -23.87 0.14 -4.83
CA LYS A 16 -22.42 -0.10 -4.95
C LYS A 16 -21.95 -1.28 -4.10
N SER A 17 -22.44 -1.42 -2.86
CA SER A 17 -22.18 -2.58 -2.00
C SER A 17 -22.67 -3.89 -2.61
N LEU A 18 -23.87 -3.86 -3.22
CA LEU A 18 -24.42 -5.00 -3.96
C LEU A 18 -23.57 -5.35 -5.18
N LYS A 19 -23.10 -4.36 -5.95
CA LYS A 19 -22.23 -4.54 -7.11
C LYS A 19 -20.87 -5.13 -6.72
N ARG A 20 -20.23 -4.59 -5.66
CA ARG A 20 -19.00 -5.14 -5.07
C ARG A 20 -19.18 -6.59 -4.61
N ARG A 21 -20.32 -6.93 -3.99
CA ARG A 21 -20.61 -8.31 -3.56
C ARG A 21 -20.81 -9.25 -4.76
N SER A 22 -21.47 -8.81 -5.83
CA SER A 22 -21.63 -9.62 -7.03
C SER A 22 -20.30 -9.82 -7.76
N GLU A 23 -19.51 -8.75 -7.94
CA GLU A 23 -18.21 -8.79 -8.60
C GLU A 23 -17.23 -9.67 -7.80
N LYS A 24 -17.13 -9.49 -6.47
CA LYS A 24 -16.31 -10.35 -5.60
C LYS A 24 -16.75 -11.82 -5.61
N LYS A 25 -18.04 -12.09 -5.80
CA LYS A 25 -18.60 -13.46 -5.87
C LYS A 25 -18.36 -14.11 -7.23
N GLU A 26 -18.44 -13.36 -8.32
CA GLU A 26 -17.99 -13.81 -9.65
C GLU A 26 -16.48 -14.02 -9.67
N TRP A 27 -15.73 -13.14 -9.03
CA TRP A 27 -14.28 -13.23 -8.88
C TRP A 27 -13.85 -14.49 -8.14
N ARG A 28 -14.55 -14.85 -7.05
CA ARG A 28 -14.32 -16.11 -6.32
C ARG A 28 -14.65 -17.36 -7.14
N LYS A 29 -15.55 -17.26 -8.12
CA LYS A 29 -15.91 -18.37 -9.03
C LYS A 29 -14.94 -18.51 -10.21
N LEU A 30 -14.40 -17.39 -10.68
CA LEU A 30 -13.48 -17.31 -11.82
C LEU A 30 -12.01 -17.48 -11.43
N ARG A 31 -11.66 -17.28 -10.15
CA ARG A 31 -10.35 -17.66 -9.62
C ARG A 31 -10.13 -19.16 -9.87
N PRO A 32 -9.05 -19.58 -10.56
CA PRO A 32 -8.55 -20.93 -10.38
C PRO A 32 -8.38 -21.15 -8.88
N LYS A 33 -8.75 -22.33 -8.36
CA LYS A 33 -8.41 -22.71 -6.99
C LYS A 33 -6.88 -22.64 -6.88
N LYS A 34 -6.36 -21.48 -6.47
CA LYS A 34 -4.92 -21.24 -6.43
C LYS A 34 -4.34 -22.26 -5.45
N ALA A 35 -3.44 -23.11 -5.96
CA ALA A 35 -2.37 -23.64 -5.13
C ALA A 35 -1.70 -22.46 -4.42
N ALA A 36 -1.23 -22.69 -3.20
CA ALA A 36 -0.54 -21.70 -2.39
C ALA A 36 0.47 -20.88 -3.22
N PRO A 37 0.62 -19.57 -2.97
CA PRO A 37 1.49 -18.71 -3.76
C PRO A 37 2.89 -19.32 -3.87
N GLN A 38 3.34 -19.60 -5.09
CA GLN A 38 4.76 -19.87 -5.33
C GLN A 38 5.52 -18.55 -5.16
N LEU A 39 6.38 -18.52 -4.15
CA LEU A 39 7.29 -17.42 -3.88
C LEU A 39 8.45 -17.42 -4.90
N PRO A 40 9.03 -16.25 -5.22
CA PRO A 40 10.27 -16.16 -5.97
C PRO A 40 11.38 -16.94 -5.27
N GLY A 41 12.15 -17.73 -6.03
CA GLY A 41 13.17 -18.61 -5.50
C GLY A 41 14.20 -17.86 -4.67
N MET A 42 14.31 -18.22 -3.38
CA MET A 42 15.43 -17.82 -2.53
C MET A 42 16.73 -18.43 -3.10
N PRO A 43 17.73 -17.61 -3.49
CA PRO A 43 19.06 -18.10 -3.79
C PRO A 43 19.73 -18.51 -2.47
N GLY A 44 20.26 -19.73 -2.38
CA GLY A 44 21.09 -20.17 -1.25
C GLY A 44 20.68 -21.46 -0.56
N MET A 45 19.50 -22.02 -0.84
CA MET A 45 19.18 -23.40 -0.44
C MET A 45 19.82 -24.39 -1.44
N PRO A 46 20.72 -25.29 -0.99
CA PRO A 46 21.24 -26.33 -1.86
C PRO A 46 20.11 -27.32 -2.17
N GLY A 47 19.54 -27.18 -3.37
CA GLY A 47 18.34 -27.90 -3.81
C GLY A 47 17.13 -26.98 -3.83
N GLY A 48 16.84 -26.42 -5.00
CA GLY A 48 15.57 -25.75 -5.26
C GLY A 48 14.42 -26.64 -4.82
N LEU A 49 13.48 -26.07 -4.05
CA LEU A 49 12.35 -26.82 -3.50
C LEU A 49 11.60 -27.51 -4.64
N PRO A 50 11.58 -28.85 -4.71
CA PRO A 50 10.78 -29.55 -5.70
C PRO A 50 9.31 -29.22 -5.42
N GLY A 51 8.55 -28.91 -6.47
CA GLY A 51 7.13 -28.55 -6.42
C GLY A 51 6.18 -29.62 -5.88
N ASN A 52 6.67 -30.58 -5.10
CA ASN A 52 5.93 -31.60 -4.37
C ASN A 52 6.58 -31.82 -2.99
N LEU A 53 6.45 -30.82 -2.10
CA LEU A 53 6.66 -31.07 -0.68
C LEU A 53 5.47 -31.87 -0.12
N PRO A 54 5.71 -32.91 0.71
CA PRO A 54 4.65 -33.62 1.40
C PRO A 54 3.74 -32.65 2.19
N PRO A 55 2.43 -32.92 2.34
CA PRO A 55 1.49 -32.02 3.03
C PRO A 55 1.94 -31.62 4.46
N ALA A 56 2.65 -32.51 5.15
CA ALA A 56 3.23 -32.22 6.47
C ALA A 56 4.32 -31.12 6.42
N MET A 57 5.14 -31.08 5.37
CA MET A 57 6.17 -30.06 5.17
C MET A 57 5.58 -28.73 4.67
N GLN A 58 4.49 -28.77 3.89
CA GLN A 58 3.76 -27.56 3.49
C GLN A 58 3.12 -26.88 4.70
N GLY A 59 2.49 -27.64 5.60
CA GLY A 59 1.92 -27.10 6.84
C GLY A 59 2.98 -26.50 7.77
N GLN A 60 4.17 -27.11 7.84
CA GLN A 60 5.27 -26.58 8.63
C GLN A 60 5.87 -25.30 8.03
N MET A 61 6.02 -25.22 6.70
CA MET A 61 6.47 -24.00 6.04
C MET A 61 5.48 -22.85 6.23
N GLN A 62 4.17 -23.09 6.06
CA GLN A 62 3.16 -22.05 6.26
C GLN A 62 3.23 -21.47 7.68
N LYS A 63 3.41 -22.33 8.68
CA LYS A 63 3.61 -21.90 10.07
C LYS A 63 4.86 -21.04 10.27
N ILE A 64 5.98 -21.40 9.64
CA ILE A 64 7.19 -20.57 9.70
C ILE A 64 6.95 -19.22 9.03
N PHE A 65 6.21 -19.18 7.92
CA PHE A 65 5.81 -17.93 7.27
C PHE A 65 4.90 -17.06 8.15
N ASP A 66 3.87 -17.65 8.76
CA ASP A 66 2.94 -16.93 9.63
C ASP A 66 3.66 -16.34 10.85
N PHE A 67 4.62 -17.08 11.41
CA PHE A 67 5.51 -16.60 12.47
C PHE A 67 6.42 -15.44 12.01
N ALA A 68 7.10 -15.62 10.87
CA ALA A 68 8.14 -14.72 10.38
C ALA A 68 7.63 -13.52 9.58
N GLN A 69 6.31 -13.43 9.35
CA GLN A 69 5.68 -12.41 8.52
C GLN A 69 6.18 -10.98 8.79
N PRO A 70 6.33 -10.54 10.06
CA PRO A 70 6.93 -9.26 10.40
C PRO A 70 8.32 -8.98 9.79
N LEU A 71 9.20 -9.98 9.82
CA LEU A 71 10.59 -9.84 9.38
C LEU A 71 10.72 -9.71 7.85
N PHE A 72 9.71 -10.16 7.09
CA PHE A 72 9.68 -9.93 5.65
C PHE A 72 9.30 -8.49 5.27
N LEU A 73 8.91 -7.64 6.22
CA LEU A 73 8.68 -6.22 5.97
C LEU A 73 9.92 -5.36 6.26
N THR A 74 10.91 -5.93 6.96
CA THR A 74 12.13 -5.22 7.38
C THR A 74 13.32 -5.40 6.41
N GLY A 75 13.28 -6.45 5.57
CA GLY A 75 14.30 -6.72 4.55
C GLY A 75 14.00 -6.11 3.19
N ASP A 76 15.05 -5.71 2.46
CA ASP A 76 14.95 -5.39 1.02
C ASP A 76 15.26 -6.65 0.20
N PHE A 77 14.23 -7.29 -0.35
CA PHE A 77 14.39 -8.52 -1.13
C PHE A 77 14.93 -8.28 -2.55
N ASN A 78 15.17 -7.03 -2.94
CA ASN A 78 15.89 -6.72 -4.17
C ASN A 78 17.42 -6.82 -4.00
N ASP A 79 17.91 -6.86 -2.75
CA ASP A 79 19.31 -7.11 -2.41
C ASP A 79 19.50 -8.52 -1.83
N ALA A 80 20.34 -9.33 -2.49
CA ALA A 80 20.63 -10.70 -2.07
C ALA A 80 21.24 -10.76 -0.66
N SER A 81 22.07 -9.78 -0.27
CA SER A 81 22.67 -9.72 1.07
C SER A 81 21.63 -9.47 2.15
N GLN A 82 20.63 -8.63 1.87
CA GLN A 82 19.51 -8.36 2.76
C GLN A 82 18.58 -9.59 2.85
N ALA A 83 18.30 -10.26 1.74
CA ALA A 83 17.51 -11.48 1.73
C ALA A 83 18.15 -12.61 2.57
N GLU A 84 19.45 -12.84 2.43
CA GLU A 84 20.22 -13.81 3.22
C GLU A 84 20.21 -13.46 4.71
N ARG A 85 20.35 -12.17 5.03
CA ARG A 85 20.32 -11.66 6.40
C ARG A 85 18.95 -11.81 7.05
N THR A 86 17.87 -11.48 6.33
CA THR A 86 16.50 -11.72 6.80
C THR A 86 16.27 -13.21 7.05
N ALA A 87 16.73 -14.08 6.14
CA ALA A 87 16.64 -15.52 6.34
C ALA A 87 17.39 -16.00 7.59
N PHE A 88 18.59 -15.45 7.85
CA PHE A 88 19.36 -15.72 9.07
C PHE A 88 18.60 -15.27 10.33
N VAL A 89 18.03 -14.06 10.33
CA VAL A 89 17.26 -13.53 11.46
C VAL A 89 16.03 -14.39 11.75
N VAL A 90 15.26 -14.76 10.72
CA VAL A 90 14.10 -15.65 10.84
C VAL A 90 14.49 -17.00 11.45
N GLN A 91 15.55 -17.63 10.92
CA GLN A 91 16.02 -18.91 11.44
C GLN A 91 16.55 -18.80 12.87
N GLY A 92 17.22 -17.68 13.18
CA GLY A 92 17.74 -17.38 14.51
C GLY A 92 16.65 -17.31 15.56
N PHE A 93 15.62 -16.50 15.32
CA PHE A 93 14.47 -16.41 16.22
C PHE A 93 13.72 -17.75 16.36
N HIS A 94 13.44 -18.45 15.25
CA HIS A 94 12.76 -19.75 15.31
C HIS A 94 13.53 -20.78 16.16
N LYS A 95 14.86 -20.85 15.99
CA LYS A 95 15.72 -21.74 16.78
C LYS A 95 15.79 -21.32 18.24
N ALA A 96 15.94 -20.02 18.52
CA ALA A 96 16.02 -19.49 19.88
C ALA A 96 14.71 -19.74 20.66
N PHE A 97 13.54 -19.49 20.06
CA PHE A 97 12.25 -19.73 20.71
C PHE A 97 11.90 -21.21 20.87
N SER A 98 12.55 -22.07 20.09
CA SER A 98 12.46 -23.52 20.27
C SER A 98 13.36 -24.06 21.40
N GLU A 99 14.29 -23.25 21.91
CA GLU A 99 15.14 -23.59 23.05
C GLU A 99 14.39 -23.38 24.37
N LYS A 100 14.45 -24.38 25.24
CA LYS A 100 13.76 -24.38 26.55
C LYS A 100 14.60 -23.74 27.64
N ASP A 101 15.92 -23.79 27.48
CA ASP A 101 16.86 -23.12 28.40
C ASP A 101 16.91 -21.62 28.09
N LEU A 102 16.47 -20.80 29.05
CA LEU A 102 16.42 -19.34 28.89
C LEU A 102 17.81 -18.71 28.74
N GLN A 103 18.85 -19.25 29.36
CA GLN A 103 20.22 -18.74 29.22
C GLN A 103 20.77 -19.05 27.83
N LYS A 104 20.50 -20.25 27.33
CA LYS A 104 20.88 -20.64 25.98
C LYS A 104 20.07 -19.91 24.91
N ARG A 105 18.79 -19.66 25.15
CA ARG A 105 17.97 -18.80 24.30
C ARG A 105 18.55 -17.39 24.21
N ALA A 106 18.89 -16.78 25.34
CA ALA A 106 19.47 -15.44 25.37
C ALA A 106 20.79 -15.36 24.58
N SER A 107 21.68 -16.36 24.73
CA SER A 107 22.93 -16.40 23.96
C SER A 107 22.71 -16.63 22.46
N MET A 108 21.66 -17.35 22.07
CA MET A 108 21.26 -17.53 20.67
C MET A 108 20.66 -16.25 20.05
N LEU A 109 20.05 -15.37 20.85
CA LEU A 109 19.47 -14.11 20.36
C LEU A 109 20.51 -13.01 20.14
N LEU A 110 21.67 -13.04 20.80
CA LEU A 110 22.75 -12.05 20.60
C LEU A 110 23.19 -11.89 19.13
N PRO A 111 23.57 -12.95 18.39
CA PRO A 111 23.93 -12.82 16.98
C PRO A 111 22.71 -12.45 16.09
N VAL A 112 21.50 -12.74 16.54
CA VAL A 112 20.26 -12.38 15.83
C VAL A 112 20.00 -10.88 15.93
N GLN A 113 20.26 -10.29 17.11
CA GLN A 113 20.19 -8.86 17.35
C GLN A 113 21.15 -8.08 16.45
N GLU A 114 22.39 -8.55 16.37
CA GLU A 114 23.41 -7.94 15.49
C GLU A 114 23.02 -8.04 14.00
N ALA A 115 22.45 -9.17 13.58
CA ALA A 115 21.99 -9.34 12.21
C ALA A 115 20.75 -8.48 11.91
N TYR A 116 19.83 -8.34 12.87
CA TYR A 116 18.63 -7.53 12.75
C TYR A 116 18.95 -6.04 12.61
N SER A 117 19.88 -5.50 13.41
CA SER A 117 20.26 -4.07 13.34
C SER A 117 20.90 -3.65 12.01
N GLN A 118 21.30 -4.61 11.18
CA GLN A 118 21.88 -4.40 9.85
C GLN A 118 20.84 -4.56 8.71
N LEU A 119 19.57 -4.78 9.04
CA LEU A 119 18.48 -4.78 8.05
C LEU A 119 18.09 -3.36 7.65
N ALA A 120 17.68 -3.20 6.40
CA ALA A 120 17.38 -1.90 5.80
C ALA A 120 16.30 -1.09 6.54
N ARG A 121 15.35 -1.76 7.21
CA ARG A 121 14.22 -1.14 7.94
C ARG A 121 14.06 -1.71 9.35
N ALA A 122 15.16 -1.86 10.08
CA ALA A 122 15.15 -2.27 11.48
C ALA A 122 14.74 -1.12 12.41
N GLU A 123 13.48 -0.70 12.31
CA GLU A 123 12.96 0.49 13.03
C GLU A 123 12.50 0.17 14.46
N GLN A 124 12.03 -1.05 14.73
CA GLN A 124 11.53 -1.46 16.05
C GLN A 124 12.68 -1.90 16.98
N ASP A 125 12.53 -1.63 18.28
CA ASP A 125 13.43 -2.18 19.30
C ASP A 125 13.48 -3.71 19.24
N PHE A 126 14.67 -4.27 19.46
CA PHE A 126 14.88 -5.71 19.33
C PHE A 126 14.14 -6.52 20.39
N GLU A 127 14.03 -6.01 21.62
CA GLU A 127 13.32 -6.69 22.71
C GLU A 127 11.82 -6.73 22.45
N GLU A 128 11.25 -5.63 21.97
CA GLU A 128 9.84 -5.56 21.56
C GLU A 128 9.53 -6.51 20.39
N LEU A 129 10.39 -6.51 19.37
CA LEU A 129 10.28 -7.44 18.25
C LEU A 129 10.39 -8.89 18.72
N ALA A 130 11.34 -9.19 19.61
CA ALA A 130 11.53 -10.53 20.15
C ALA A 130 10.31 -10.99 20.94
N GLU A 131 9.69 -10.10 21.72
CA GLU A 131 8.46 -10.41 22.46
C GLU A 131 7.28 -10.68 21.52
N LEU A 132 7.09 -9.83 20.50
CA LEU A 132 6.04 -10.04 19.50
C LEU A 132 6.22 -11.36 18.75
N LEU A 133 7.44 -11.63 18.27
CA LEU A 133 7.75 -12.86 17.55
C LEU A 133 7.62 -14.08 18.47
N LEU A 134 7.90 -13.97 19.77
CA LEU A 134 7.65 -15.02 20.74
C LEU A 134 6.14 -15.31 20.88
N LYS A 135 5.29 -14.27 20.97
CA LYS A 135 3.82 -14.42 21.00
C LYS A 135 3.31 -15.13 19.74
N ARG A 136 3.79 -14.72 18.55
CA ARG A 136 3.48 -15.40 17.28
C ARG A 136 3.97 -16.85 17.26
N HIS A 137 5.17 -17.11 17.77
CA HIS A 137 5.75 -18.45 17.83
C HIS A 137 4.95 -19.36 18.77
N ILE A 138 4.50 -18.85 19.92
CA ILE A 138 3.61 -19.56 20.85
C ILE A 138 2.28 -19.91 20.18
N GLN A 139 1.68 -18.96 19.48
CA GLN A 139 0.40 -19.15 18.81
C GLN A 139 0.48 -20.20 17.68
N VAL A 140 1.58 -20.20 16.92
CA VAL A 140 1.76 -21.08 15.76
C VAL A 140 2.34 -22.46 16.13
N PHE A 141 3.18 -22.51 17.15
CA PHE A 141 3.89 -23.70 17.65
C PHE A 141 3.63 -23.97 19.15
N PRO A 142 2.37 -24.09 19.60
CA PRO A 142 2.05 -24.20 21.03
C PRO A 142 2.59 -25.47 21.69
N ASN A 143 2.96 -26.49 20.91
CA ASN A 143 3.51 -27.76 21.42
C ASN A 143 5.00 -27.66 21.78
N ILE A 144 5.69 -26.63 21.29
CA ILE A 144 7.12 -26.40 21.58
C ILE A 144 7.27 -25.71 22.95
N HIS A 145 6.30 -24.86 23.30
CA HIS A 145 6.30 -24.05 24.52
C HIS A 145 5.68 -24.78 25.71
N GLY A 146 6.29 -24.58 26.88
CA GLY A 146 5.76 -25.10 28.14
C GLY A 146 4.43 -24.45 28.53
N PRO A 147 3.62 -25.09 29.39
CA PRO A 147 2.36 -24.51 29.88
C PRO A 147 2.59 -23.16 30.57
N GLU A 148 3.68 -23.03 31.35
CA GLU A 148 4.04 -21.79 32.04
C GLU A 148 4.31 -20.63 31.06
N GLU A 149 5.05 -20.89 29.99
CA GLU A 149 5.38 -19.89 28.97
C GLU A 149 4.15 -19.47 28.16
N ARG A 150 3.25 -20.42 27.87
CA ARG A 150 1.98 -20.13 27.20
C ARG A 150 1.01 -19.35 28.07
N SER A 151 1.01 -19.58 29.38
CA SER A 151 0.15 -18.86 30.33
C SER A 151 0.63 -17.44 30.64
N ARG A 152 1.81 -17.02 30.15
CA ARG A 152 2.29 -15.63 30.29
C ARG A 152 1.46 -14.64 29.49
N TYR A 153 0.79 -15.11 28.44
CA TYR A 153 0.00 -14.29 27.54
C TYR A 153 -1.43 -14.81 27.49
N THR A 154 -2.38 -13.89 27.41
CA THR A 154 -3.79 -14.19 27.18
C THR A 154 -4.02 -14.66 25.74
N ALA A 155 -5.11 -15.38 25.51
CA ALA A 155 -5.49 -15.81 24.15
C ALA A 155 -5.73 -14.62 23.22
N GLU A 156 -6.19 -13.49 23.76
CA GLU A 156 -6.39 -12.24 23.02
C GLU A 156 -5.05 -11.61 22.60
N GLU A 157 -4.06 -11.55 23.49
CA GLU A 157 -2.71 -11.06 23.16
C GLU A 157 -2.01 -11.93 22.10
N LEU A 158 -2.16 -13.25 22.19
CA LEU A 158 -1.59 -14.17 21.20
C LEU A 158 -2.28 -14.04 19.83
N ALA A 159 -3.59 -13.80 19.81
CA ALA A 159 -4.34 -13.55 18.59
C ALA A 159 -3.99 -12.17 17.98
N ALA A 160 -3.90 -11.13 18.81
CA ALA A 160 -3.53 -9.77 18.40
C ALA A 160 -2.10 -9.72 17.83
N ALA A 161 -1.18 -10.52 18.39
CA ALA A 161 0.18 -10.63 17.86
C ALA A 161 0.24 -11.24 16.45
N MET A 162 -0.80 -11.97 16.01
CA MET A 162 -0.90 -12.49 14.64
C MET A 162 -1.41 -11.46 13.64
N ASP A 163 -2.06 -10.40 14.12
CA ASP A 163 -2.40 -9.26 13.28
C ASP A 163 -1.10 -8.58 12.77
N LEU A 164 -1.15 -8.01 11.58
CA LEU A 164 -0.03 -7.25 11.03
C LEU A 164 -0.08 -5.79 11.45
N GLU A 165 -1.27 -5.29 11.78
CA GLU A 165 -1.47 -3.92 12.25
C GLU A 165 -0.78 -3.68 13.60
N THR A 166 -0.56 -4.71 14.42
CA THR A 166 0.23 -4.67 15.66
C THR A 166 1.75 -4.70 15.45
N PHE A 167 2.23 -5.05 14.24
CA PHE A 167 3.66 -5.07 13.92
C PHE A 167 4.13 -3.81 13.21
N LEU A 168 3.24 -3.12 12.51
CA LEU A 168 3.55 -1.76 12.13
C LEU A 168 3.77 -1.03 13.45
N PRO A 169 4.92 -0.37 13.69
CA PRO A 169 4.98 0.56 14.80
C PRO A 169 3.70 1.40 14.70
N GLU A 170 3.08 1.74 15.84
CA GLU A 170 2.40 3.03 15.86
C GLU A 170 3.45 3.95 15.29
N LYS A 171 3.31 4.32 14.01
CA LYS A 171 4.06 5.43 13.50
C LYS A 171 3.72 6.45 14.58
N GLU A 172 4.72 6.90 15.33
CA GLU A 172 4.66 8.28 15.77
C GLU A 172 4.30 8.99 14.48
N LEU A 173 3.01 9.31 14.34
CA LEU A 173 2.50 10.15 13.29
C LEU A 173 3.50 11.29 13.35
N PRO A 174 4.28 11.51 12.27
CA PRO A 174 5.37 12.47 12.33
C PRO A 174 4.79 13.71 12.97
N ARG A 175 5.35 14.09 14.14
CA ARG A 175 4.80 15.13 15.02
C ARG A 175 4.11 16.16 14.17
N GLU A 176 2.83 16.39 14.47
CA GLU A 176 2.01 17.48 13.95
C GLU A 176 2.88 18.54 13.29
N ARG A 177 2.96 18.46 11.96
CA ARG A 177 3.26 19.64 11.20
C ARG A 177 1.92 19.98 10.59
N GLU A 178 1.34 21.08 11.06
CA GLU A 178 0.44 21.87 10.24
C GLU A 178 1.13 22.05 8.89
N ILE A 179 0.82 21.18 7.93
CA ILE A 179 1.09 21.50 6.55
C ILE A 179 0.07 22.61 6.30
N GLY A 180 0.55 23.85 6.18
CA GLY A 180 -0.29 24.96 5.78
C GLY A 180 -1.08 24.60 4.52
N ALA A 181 -2.18 25.31 4.26
CA ALA A 181 -3.03 25.09 3.10
C ALA A 181 -2.19 24.75 1.85
N ALA A 182 -2.50 23.62 1.20
CA ALA A 182 -1.71 23.08 0.10
C ALA A 182 -1.48 24.16 -0.96
N THR A 183 -0.23 24.32 -1.40
CA THR A 183 0.08 25.30 -2.46
C THR A 183 -0.71 24.90 -3.71
N ALA A 184 -1.54 25.83 -4.22
CA ALA A 184 -2.34 25.55 -5.41
C ALA A 184 -1.42 25.26 -6.62
N VAL A 185 -1.41 24.01 -7.08
CA VAL A 185 -0.61 23.59 -8.24
C VAL A 185 -1.27 24.10 -9.53
N PRO A 186 -0.60 24.98 -10.31
CA PRO A 186 -1.15 25.47 -11.57
C PRO A 186 -1.24 24.34 -12.60
N ALA A 187 -2.11 24.53 -13.60
CA ALA A 187 -2.16 23.65 -14.76
C ALA A 187 -0.81 23.69 -15.51
N PRO A 188 -0.27 22.54 -15.97
CA PRO A 188 1.03 22.53 -16.60
C PRO A 188 1.00 23.21 -17.97
N ASP A 189 2.10 23.90 -18.27
CA ASP A 189 2.48 24.25 -19.63
C ASP A 189 3.15 23.02 -20.28
N PRO A 190 2.56 22.43 -21.34
CA PRO A 190 3.12 21.24 -21.98
C PRO A 190 4.53 21.44 -22.55
N GLU A 191 4.88 22.65 -23.00
CA GLU A 191 6.22 22.92 -23.53
C GLU A 191 7.25 22.94 -22.41
N ALA A 192 6.95 23.64 -21.31
CA ALA A 192 7.79 23.65 -20.12
C ALA A 192 7.99 22.24 -19.55
N VAL A 193 6.92 21.45 -19.41
CA VAL A 193 7.01 20.06 -18.90
C VAL A 193 7.84 19.17 -19.83
N ARG A 194 7.66 19.28 -21.16
CA ARG A 194 8.48 18.50 -22.11
C ARG A 194 9.95 18.84 -21.99
N SER A 195 10.30 20.10 -21.74
CA SER A 195 11.70 20.52 -21.54
C SER A 195 12.38 19.90 -20.31
N LEU A 196 11.60 19.35 -19.36
CA LEU A 196 12.12 18.61 -18.20
C LEU A 196 12.60 17.19 -18.53
N LEU A 197 12.32 16.72 -19.75
CA LEU A 197 12.72 15.42 -20.25
C LEU A 197 13.80 15.57 -21.31
N SER A 198 14.79 14.68 -21.29
CA SER A 198 15.71 14.50 -22.41
C SER A 198 14.96 13.97 -23.66
N PRO A 199 15.49 14.18 -24.88
CA PRO A 199 14.88 13.65 -26.10
C PRO A 199 14.66 12.13 -26.07
N GLU A 200 15.56 11.39 -25.43
CA GLU A 200 15.45 9.94 -25.25
C GLU A 200 14.31 9.55 -24.30
N GLU A 201 14.16 10.26 -23.18
CA GLU A 201 13.05 10.04 -22.24
C GLU A 201 11.70 10.38 -22.88
N GLN A 202 11.62 11.46 -23.67
CA GLN A 202 10.41 11.82 -24.41
C GLN A 202 10.01 10.73 -25.41
N ALA A 203 10.97 10.27 -26.23
CA ALA A 203 10.73 9.22 -27.21
C ALA A 203 10.30 7.92 -26.52
N GLY A 204 11.01 7.50 -25.47
CA GLY A 204 10.68 6.29 -24.72
C GLY A 204 9.30 6.34 -24.04
N LEU A 205 8.89 7.51 -23.53
CA LEU A 205 7.57 7.68 -22.92
C LEU A 205 6.46 7.62 -23.98
N ALA A 206 6.67 8.24 -25.15
CA ALA A 206 5.72 8.18 -26.27
C ALA A 206 5.58 6.75 -26.81
N GLU A 207 6.70 6.03 -27.02
CA GLU A 207 6.70 4.63 -27.45
C GLU A 207 5.96 3.72 -26.46
N LEU A 208 6.17 3.91 -25.16
CA LEU A 208 5.44 3.19 -24.11
C LEU A 208 3.94 3.49 -24.17
N GLN A 209 3.57 4.76 -24.33
CA GLN A 209 2.18 5.16 -24.43
C GLN A 209 1.47 4.51 -25.63
N ASP A 210 2.09 4.56 -26.81
CA ASP A 210 1.55 3.97 -28.04
C ASP A 210 1.45 2.44 -27.94
N TYR A 211 2.49 1.80 -27.39
CA TYR A 211 2.48 0.37 -27.13
C TYR A 211 1.32 -0.01 -26.21
N LEU A 212 1.11 0.73 -25.13
CA LEU A 212 0.05 0.44 -24.17
C LEU A 212 -1.32 0.68 -24.79
N LYS A 213 -1.54 1.78 -25.52
CA LYS A 213 -2.81 2.02 -26.24
C LYS A 213 -3.14 0.87 -27.20
N ALA A 214 -2.15 0.34 -27.92
CA ALA A 214 -2.36 -0.77 -28.86
C ALA A 214 -2.61 -2.12 -28.18
N ASN A 215 -2.03 -2.35 -26.99
CA ASN A 215 -2.04 -3.66 -26.32
C ASN A 215 -2.88 -3.68 -25.04
N TYR A 216 -3.58 -2.60 -24.71
CA TYR A 216 -4.30 -2.43 -23.44
C TYR A 216 -5.33 -3.54 -23.18
N GLN A 217 -6.06 -3.99 -24.21
CA GLN A 217 -7.05 -5.07 -24.07
C GLN A 217 -6.44 -6.43 -23.68
N GLN A 218 -5.12 -6.58 -23.84
CA GLN A 218 -4.36 -7.78 -23.51
C GLN A 218 -3.79 -7.73 -22.08
N ILE A 219 -4.02 -6.64 -21.34
CA ILE A 219 -3.62 -6.54 -19.95
C ILE A 219 -4.53 -7.45 -19.12
N ASP A 220 -3.95 -8.54 -18.65
CA ASP A 220 -4.49 -9.49 -17.70
C ASP A 220 -3.52 -9.60 -16.53
N PHE A 221 -3.86 -8.95 -15.41
CA PHE A 221 -3.07 -8.93 -14.17
C PHE A 221 -3.14 -10.27 -13.40
N ILE A 222 -3.95 -11.23 -13.85
CA ILE A 222 -4.03 -12.57 -13.26
C ILE A 222 -2.96 -13.48 -13.87
N ALA A 223 -2.55 -13.21 -15.11
CA ALA A 223 -1.52 -13.96 -15.81
C ALA A 223 -0.12 -13.50 -15.33
N PRO A 224 0.64 -14.37 -14.63
CA PRO A 224 1.97 -14.03 -14.11
C PRO A 224 2.99 -13.66 -15.20
N ASP A 225 2.75 -14.10 -16.44
CA ASP A 225 3.64 -13.88 -17.59
C ASP A 225 3.15 -12.77 -18.53
N ASN A 226 2.30 -11.84 -18.08
CA ASN A 226 1.78 -10.79 -18.95
C ASN A 226 2.89 -9.79 -19.36
N PRO A 227 3.29 -9.72 -20.64
CA PRO A 227 4.40 -8.85 -21.07
C PRO A 227 4.02 -7.36 -21.10
N VAL A 228 2.73 -7.03 -21.00
CA VAL A 228 2.23 -5.65 -21.01
C VAL A 228 2.25 -5.03 -19.61
N LEU A 229 2.17 -5.86 -18.56
CA LEU A 229 2.13 -5.40 -17.17
C LEU A 229 3.40 -4.64 -16.73
N PRO A 230 4.63 -5.14 -16.94
CA PRO A 230 5.85 -4.39 -16.60
C PRO A 230 5.93 -3.05 -17.32
N LYS A 231 5.44 -2.97 -18.57
CA LYS A 231 5.43 -1.75 -19.37
C LYS A 231 4.39 -0.74 -18.87
N ALA A 232 3.24 -1.21 -18.39
CA ALA A 232 2.23 -0.35 -17.76
C ALA A 232 2.76 0.28 -16.46
N LEU A 233 3.43 -0.54 -15.63
CA LEU A 233 4.11 -0.07 -14.42
C LEU A 233 5.22 0.93 -14.73
N ASP A 234 6.07 0.64 -15.72
CA ASP A 234 7.14 1.57 -16.14
C ASP A 234 6.55 2.90 -16.63
N PHE A 235 5.51 2.87 -17.48
CA PHE A 235 4.82 4.07 -17.93
C PHE A 235 4.27 4.91 -16.76
N GLN A 236 3.58 4.29 -15.81
CA GLN A 236 3.02 4.98 -14.64
C GLN A 236 4.12 5.61 -13.77
N ASN A 237 5.19 4.88 -13.50
CA ASN A 237 6.31 5.38 -12.71
C ASN A 237 7.02 6.56 -13.40
N ARG A 238 7.16 6.52 -14.73
CA ARG A 238 7.74 7.65 -15.48
C ARG A 238 6.83 8.87 -15.48
N VAL A 239 5.52 8.70 -15.61
CA VAL A 239 4.57 9.83 -15.52
C VAL A 239 4.56 10.43 -14.11
N LEU A 240 4.66 9.61 -13.06
CA LEU A 240 4.82 10.09 -11.69
C LEU A 240 6.15 10.82 -11.46
N ASP A 241 7.26 10.31 -12.00
CA ASP A 241 8.56 10.99 -11.90
C ASP A 241 8.54 12.33 -12.63
N LEU A 242 7.92 12.39 -13.81
CA LEU A 242 7.73 13.63 -14.55
C LEU A 242 6.85 14.62 -13.77
N PHE A 243 5.79 14.15 -13.12
CA PHE A 243 4.97 15.00 -12.26
C PHE A 243 5.80 15.54 -11.08
N ARG A 244 6.65 14.73 -10.44
CA ARG A 244 7.59 15.20 -9.40
C ARG A 244 8.49 16.31 -9.95
N ARG A 245 9.12 16.10 -11.11
CA ARG A 245 9.98 17.13 -11.76
C ARG A 245 9.21 18.40 -12.08
N TYR A 246 7.93 18.30 -12.45
CA TYR A 246 7.07 19.45 -12.66
C TYR A 246 6.83 20.24 -11.37
N LEU A 247 6.55 19.56 -10.25
CA LEU A 247 6.41 20.23 -8.95
C LEU A 247 7.73 20.88 -8.48
N GLU A 248 8.87 20.23 -8.75
CA GLU A 248 10.21 20.79 -8.52
C GLU A 248 10.45 22.04 -9.37
N TYR A 249 10.05 22.03 -10.64
CA TYR A 249 10.13 23.19 -11.54
C TYR A 249 9.28 24.37 -11.04
N LEU A 250 8.13 24.08 -10.44
CA LEU A 250 7.28 25.07 -9.77
C LEU A 250 7.84 25.56 -8.42
N GLN A 251 8.95 25.00 -7.96
CA GLN A 251 9.62 25.34 -6.70
C GLN A 251 8.73 25.10 -5.46
N LEU A 252 7.88 24.07 -5.50
CA LEU A 252 7.14 23.66 -4.31
C LEU A 252 8.10 23.15 -3.21
N PRO A 253 7.73 23.27 -1.93
CA PRO A 253 8.49 22.68 -0.83
C PRO A 253 8.70 21.18 -1.01
N VAL A 254 9.87 20.67 -0.61
CA VAL A 254 10.25 19.26 -0.77
C VAL A 254 9.25 18.34 -0.06
N GLU A 255 8.74 18.79 1.07
CA GLU A 255 7.74 18.10 1.88
C GLU A 255 6.39 17.97 1.14
N GLU A 256 5.94 19.04 0.47
CA GLU A 256 4.71 19.02 -0.35
C GLU A 256 4.88 18.11 -1.57
N ILE A 257 6.04 18.15 -2.23
CA ILE A 257 6.37 17.26 -3.34
C ILE A 257 6.34 15.80 -2.89
N ALA A 258 6.92 15.49 -1.73
CA ALA A 258 6.93 14.16 -1.16
C ALA A 258 5.50 13.69 -0.80
N ALA A 259 4.67 14.57 -0.26
CA ALA A 259 3.28 14.28 0.05
C ALA A 259 2.45 14.01 -1.22
N HIS A 260 2.55 14.87 -2.23
CA HIS A 260 1.89 14.68 -3.53
C HIS A 260 2.26 13.33 -4.16
N ARG A 261 3.56 13.01 -4.20
CA ARG A 261 4.03 11.74 -4.74
C ARG A 261 3.55 10.54 -3.92
N GLY A 262 3.63 10.61 -2.59
CA GLY A 262 3.22 9.53 -1.70
C GLY A 262 1.72 9.19 -1.86
N ASN A 263 0.89 10.23 -1.88
CA ASN A 263 -0.55 10.15 -2.10
C ASN A 263 -0.94 9.48 -3.44
N LEU A 264 -0.21 9.81 -4.51
CA LEU A 264 -0.47 9.25 -5.83
C LEU A 264 0.08 7.82 -5.97
N GLN A 265 1.21 7.53 -5.34
CA GLN A 265 1.77 6.17 -5.34
C GLN A 265 0.84 5.20 -4.60
N SER A 266 0.31 5.60 -3.44
CA SER A 266 -0.65 4.79 -2.67
C SER A 266 -1.96 4.54 -3.40
N PHE A 267 -2.31 5.39 -4.37
CA PHE A 267 -3.43 5.19 -5.28
C PHE A 267 -3.06 4.22 -6.40
N LEU A 268 -1.96 4.47 -7.11
CA LEU A 268 -1.61 3.73 -8.32
C LEU A 268 -1.11 2.29 -8.04
N ASP A 269 -0.48 2.04 -6.89
CA ASP A 269 0.03 0.72 -6.51
C ASP A 269 -1.07 -0.34 -6.29
N PRO A 270 -2.15 -0.07 -5.51
CA PRO A 270 -3.28 -0.99 -5.36
C PRO A 270 -4.19 -1.04 -6.58
N PHE A 271 -4.33 0.08 -7.30
CA PHE A 271 -5.20 0.20 -8.47
C PHE A 271 -4.91 -0.84 -9.55
N LEU A 272 -3.62 -1.13 -9.75
CA LEU A 272 -3.13 -2.18 -10.65
C LEU A 272 -3.32 -3.60 -10.10
N LYS A 273 -3.31 -3.76 -8.78
CA LYS A 273 -3.39 -5.07 -8.12
C LYS A 273 -4.82 -5.56 -7.93
N GLU A 274 -5.77 -4.65 -7.71
CA GLU A 274 -7.15 -4.98 -7.33
C GLU A 274 -8.16 -4.80 -8.47
N SER A 275 -7.87 -3.90 -9.42
CA SER A 275 -8.74 -3.62 -10.55
C SER A 275 -8.08 -4.17 -11.81
N HIS A 276 -8.50 -5.37 -12.25
CA HIS A 276 -7.87 -6.24 -13.25
C HIS A 276 -7.64 -5.66 -14.65
N ARG A 277 -7.88 -4.38 -14.87
CA ARG A 277 -7.67 -3.64 -16.11
C ARG A 277 -7.27 -2.18 -15.88
N ALA A 278 -7.02 -1.74 -14.65
CA ALA A 278 -6.93 -0.31 -14.37
C ALA A 278 -5.48 0.18 -14.39
N THR A 279 -5.14 0.93 -15.43
CA THR A 279 -3.89 1.68 -15.56
C THR A 279 -4.19 3.17 -15.55
N LEU A 280 -3.17 4.02 -15.52
CA LEU A 280 -3.37 5.47 -15.68
C LEU A 280 -4.16 5.79 -16.95
N LEU A 281 -3.94 5.07 -18.06
CA LEU A 281 -4.54 5.37 -19.37
C LEU A 281 -6.07 5.23 -19.42
N ASN A 282 -6.64 4.43 -18.52
CA ASN A 282 -8.06 4.11 -18.50
C ASN A 282 -8.69 4.31 -17.12
N CYS A 283 -8.01 5.09 -16.28
CA CYS A 283 -8.53 5.50 -14.98
C CYS A 283 -9.87 6.20 -15.18
N THR A 284 -10.89 5.82 -14.40
CA THR A 284 -12.24 6.38 -14.49
C THR A 284 -12.59 7.18 -13.24
N ALA A 285 -13.58 8.07 -13.35
CA ALA A 285 -14.09 8.86 -12.23
C ALA A 285 -14.61 7.98 -11.08
N ASP A 286 -15.34 6.91 -11.38
CA ASP A 286 -15.88 5.97 -10.37
C ASP A 286 -14.77 5.31 -9.54
N GLN A 287 -13.64 5.04 -10.19
CA GLN A 287 -12.46 4.43 -9.60
C GLN A 287 -11.72 5.39 -8.66
N VAL A 288 -11.63 6.66 -9.03
CA VAL A 288 -11.06 7.71 -8.18
C VAL A 288 -11.99 8.00 -7.00
N GLU A 289 -13.30 8.10 -7.24
CA GLU A 289 -14.33 8.26 -6.21
C GLU A 289 -14.24 7.14 -5.16
N GLU A 290 -14.12 5.88 -5.63
CA GLU A 290 -14.06 4.71 -4.75
C GLU A 290 -12.85 4.77 -3.81
N TYR A 291 -11.70 5.23 -4.31
CA TYR A 291 -10.50 5.40 -3.50
C TYR A 291 -10.64 6.55 -2.50
N LEU A 292 -11.14 7.72 -2.94
CA LEU A 292 -11.33 8.88 -2.07
C LEU A 292 -12.34 8.59 -0.95
N LEU A 293 -13.45 7.93 -1.27
CA LEU A 293 -14.44 7.54 -0.26
C LEU A 293 -13.88 6.54 0.74
N ASP A 294 -13.05 5.57 0.31
CA ASP A 294 -12.39 4.63 1.22
C ASP A 294 -11.39 5.34 2.14
N TYR A 295 -10.61 6.27 1.58
CA TYR A 295 -9.71 7.14 2.35
C TYR A 295 -10.46 7.96 3.39
N TYR A 296 -11.55 8.62 3.01
CA TYR A 296 -12.37 9.42 3.91
C TYR A 296 -13.06 8.60 4.99
N LEU A 297 -13.50 7.37 4.69
CA LEU A 297 -14.06 6.47 5.71
C LEU A 297 -13.01 6.10 6.77
N ARG A 298 -11.79 5.75 6.35
CA ARG A 298 -10.70 5.46 7.29
C ARG A 298 -10.34 6.68 8.15
N LYS A 299 -10.37 7.88 7.57
CA LYS A 299 -10.19 9.15 8.29
C LYS A 299 -11.26 9.36 9.36
N VAL A 300 -12.53 9.19 9.02
CA VAL A 300 -13.64 9.30 9.98
C VAL A 300 -13.53 8.23 11.08
N GLU A 301 -13.05 7.03 10.75
CA GLU A 301 -12.91 5.92 11.70
C GLU A 301 -11.68 6.03 12.63
N HIS A 302 -10.62 6.73 12.22
CA HIS A 302 -9.34 6.80 12.95
C HIS A 302 -8.92 8.21 13.40
N GLY A 303 -9.73 9.23 13.11
CA GLY A 303 -9.47 10.64 13.44
C GLY A 303 -9.06 11.45 12.20
N PRO A 304 -9.56 12.71 12.06
CA PRO A 304 -9.36 13.52 10.85
C PRO A 304 -7.92 14.00 10.60
N GLU A 305 -6.96 13.68 11.47
CA GLU A 305 -5.62 14.28 11.46
C GLU A 305 -4.84 13.96 10.17
N GLY A 306 -4.40 15.01 9.46
CA GLY A 306 -3.59 14.96 8.24
C GLY A 306 -4.36 15.23 6.94
N GLU A 307 -5.40 16.05 6.95
CA GLU A 307 -5.77 16.79 5.75
C GLU A 307 -4.61 17.74 5.43
N ALA A 308 -4.13 17.85 4.20
CA ALA A 308 -4.76 18.82 3.32
C ALA A 308 -4.45 18.54 1.84
N ILE A 309 -3.82 17.42 1.48
CA ILE A 309 -3.24 17.31 0.12
C ILE A 309 -3.79 16.16 -0.70
N LEU A 310 -4.53 15.16 -0.17
CA LEU A 310 -4.91 14.02 -1.04
C LEU A 310 -5.80 14.43 -2.22
N PRO A 311 -6.96 15.11 -2.02
CA PRO A 311 -7.79 15.55 -3.13
C PRO A 311 -7.07 16.56 -4.03
N ASP A 312 -6.28 17.47 -3.45
CA ASP A 312 -5.48 18.43 -4.22
C ASP A 312 -4.37 17.77 -5.03
N SER A 313 -3.73 16.73 -4.50
CA SER A 313 -2.74 15.90 -5.21
C SER A 313 -3.36 15.22 -6.40
N PHE A 314 -4.55 14.67 -6.22
CA PHE A 314 -5.29 14.00 -7.28
C PHE A 314 -5.71 15.02 -8.34
N ALA A 315 -6.31 16.13 -7.93
CA ALA A 315 -6.74 17.17 -8.85
C ALA A 315 -5.55 17.73 -9.66
N ALA A 316 -4.44 18.05 -9.00
CA ALA A 316 -3.21 18.51 -9.64
C ALA A 316 -2.66 17.48 -10.63
N PHE A 317 -2.57 16.21 -10.22
CA PHE A 317 -2.05 15.14 -11.05
C PHE A 317 -2.94 14.82 -12.25
N PHE A 318 -4.27 14.75 -12.08
CA PHE A 318 -5.18 14.45 -13.19
C PHE A 318 -5.27 15.62 -14.17
N ARG A 319 -5.27 16.88 -13.71
CA ARG A 319 -5.08 18.05 -14.59
C ARG A 319 -3.78 17.93 -15.37
N PHE A 320 -2.70 17.55 -14.69
CA PHE A 320 -1.40 17.35 -15.32
C PHE A 320 -1.44 16.25 -16.39
N ALA A 321 -1.94 15.07 -16.05
CA ALA A 321 -2.03 13.93 -16.95
C ALA A 321 -2.91 14.23 -18.17
N GLY A 322 -4.02 14.96 -18.00
CA GLY A 322 -4.88 15.41 -19.10
C GLY A 322 -4.20 16.37 -20.05
N LYS A 323 -3.58 17.43 -19.50
CA LYS A 323 -2.88 18.42 -20.32
C LYS A 323 -1.69 17.85 -21.08
N MET A 324 -1.02 16.85 -20.51
CA MET A 324 0.06 16.14 -21.18
C MET A 324 -0.43 15.05 -22.15
N GLY A 325 -1.73 14.77 -22.21
CA GLY A 325 -2.31 13.76 -23.10
C GLY A 325 -2.10 12.32 -22.66
N TYR A 326 -1.77 12.09 -21.38
CA TYR A 326 -1.65 10.76 -20.77
C TYR A 326 -3.00 10.18 -20.34
N LEU A 327 -4.04 11.01 -20.23
CA LEU A 327 -5.41 10.59 -19.93
C LEU A 327 -6.40 11.34 -20.83
N GLU A 328 -7.35 10.62 -21.42
CA GLU A 328 -8.28 11.18 -22.42
C GLU A 328 -9.48 11.92 -21.82
N ALA A 329 -9.96 11.50 -20.64
CA ALA A 329 -11.16 12.03 -20.01
C ALA A 329 -10.89 12.41 -18.55
N VAL A 330 -10.39 13.63 -18.32
CA VAL A 330 -9.99 14.13 -17.01
C VAL A 330 -11.12 14.84 -16.27
N GLU A 331 -11.96 15.56 -17.00
CA GLU A 331 -12.99 16.43 -16.46
C GLU A 331 -13.99 15.67 -15.57
N PRO A 332 -14.50 14.48 -15.95
CA PRO A 332 -15.35 13.69 -15.06
C PRO A 332 -14.62 13.24 -13.78
N ILE A 333 -13.29 13.06 -13.83
CA ILE A 333 -12.50 12.70 -12.65
C ILE A 333 -12.37 13.93 -11.73
N LEU A 334 -12.10 15.10 -12.29
CA LEU A 334 -11.98 16.34 -11.52
C LEU A 334 -13.30 16.72 -10.85
N GLU A 335 -14.42 16.67 -11.58
CA GLU A 335 -15.76 16.89 -11.02
C GLU A 335 -16.01 15.96 -9.84
N ARG A 336 -15.60 14.69 -9.96
CA ARG A 336 -15.81 13.69 -8.92
C ARG A 336 -14.92 13.89 -7.68
N ILE A 337 -13.71 14.40 -7.86
CA ILE A 337 -12.83 14.76 -6.75
C ILE A 337 -13.48 15.88 -5.92
N GLU A 338 -14.04 16.91 -6.58
CA GLU A 338 -14.74 18.01 -5.91
C GLU A 338 -16.03 17.52 -5.22
N GLU A 339 -16.84 16.68 -5.89
CA GLU A 339 -18.03 16.07 -5.25
C GLU A 339 -17.66 15.30 -3.97
N CYS A 340 -16.56 14.53 -3.99
CA CYS A 340 -16.11 13.78 -2.82
C CYS A 340 -15.63 14.71 -1.69
N ARG A 341 -14.98 15.83 -2.04
CA ARG A 341 -14.55 16.84 -1.07
C ARG A 341 -15.76 17.50 -0.39
N GLU A 342 -16.76 17.93 -1.17
CA GLU A 342 -18.00 18.51 -0.64
C GLU A 342 -18.74 17.50 0.26
N GLU A 343 -18.87 16.24 -0.17
CA GLU A 343 -19.49 15.19 0.65
C GLU A 343 -18.75 14.94 1.97
N TYR A 344 -17.43 15.10 2.00
CA TYR A 344 -16.63 14.94 3.21
C TYR A 344 -16.81 16.12 4.18
N ALA A 345 -16.72 17.36 3.69
CA ALA A 345 -16.93 18.56 4.50
C ALA A 345 -18.34 18.60 5.15
N GLU A 346 -19.36 18.10 4.44
CA GLU A 346 -20.71 17.91 5.01
C GLU A 346 -20.77 16.86 6.13
N LEU A 347 -19.89 15.85 6.10
CA LEU A 347 -19.86 14.75 7.05
C LEU A 347 -19.05 15.08 8.32
N THR A 348 -17.97 15.86 8.19
CA THR A 348 -17.13 16.33 9.29
C THR A 348 -17.74 17.51 10.04
N GLY A 349 -18.68 18.24 9.42
CA GLY A 349 -19.31 19.42 10.02
C GLY A 349 -18.58 20.73 9.73
N GLU A 350 -17.47 20.67 9.00
CA GLU A 350 -16.66 21.84 8.61
C GLU A 350 -17.44 22.80 7.70
N ALA A 351 -18.41 22.30 6.92
CA ALA A 351 -19.32 23.15 6.14
C ALA A 351 -20.32 23.97 7.00
N GLY A 352 -20.39 23.73 8.31
CA GLY A 352 -21.28 24.43 9.24
C GLY A 352 -20.60 25.53 10.06
N GLU A 353 -19.27 25.52 10.21
CA GLU A 353 -18.54 26.50 11.03
C GLU A 353 -18.27 27.80 10.25
N GLU A 354 -17.99 27.73 8.94
CA GLU A 354 -17.82 28.95 8.11
C GLU A 354 -19.11 29.76 7.93
N ALA A 355 -20.29 29.18 8.17
CA ALA A 355 -21.58 29.86 8.03
C ALA A 355 -22.07 30.53 9.33
N GLU A 356 -21.53 30.16 10.49
CA GLU A 356 -21.87 30.83 11.76
C GLU A 356 -20.97 32.04 12.02
N ASP A 357 -19.75 32.07 11.48
CA ASP A 357 -18.84 33.23 11.61
C ASP A 357 -19.22 34.43 10.72
N GLU A 358 -19.95 34.23 9.60
CA GLU A 358 -20.46 35.35 8.77
C GLU A 358 -21.78 35.97 9.27
N GLU A 359 -22.47 35.35 10.24
CA GLU A 359 -23.67 35.94 10.87
C GLU A 359 -23.36 36.71 12.18
N GLU A 360 -22.11 36.73 12.64
CA GLU A 360 -21.65 37.47 13.84
C GLU A 360 -20.82 38.75 13.59
N GLU A 361 -20.63 39.22 12.34
CA GLU A 361 -20.04 40.56 12.04
C GLU A 361 -21.06 41.69 11.80
#